data_AF-A0A3B0UMH7-F1
#
_entry.id   AF-A0A3B0UMH7-F1
#
_cell.length_a   1.000
_cell.length_b   1.000
_cell.length_c   1.000
_cell.angle_alpha   90.00
_cell.angle_beta   90.00
_cell.angle_gamma   90.00
#
_symmetry.space_group_name_H-M   'P 1'
#
loop_
_entity.id
_entity.type
_entity.pdbx_description
1 polymer ?
#
loop_
_entity_poly.entity_id
_entity_poly.type
_entity_poly.pdbx_seq_one_letter_code
_entity_poly.pdbx_strand_id
1 'polypeptide(L)'
;LALINSGMAAIWNVTHVLYDENDENMGVTAVPRGQNGFAAEPIVSGFAISRGTRSPEAAWQLLDFLSRQLPQDSVGDFGSFVPVRRSVAAATNYWEQLPAELAPVLQYTAENSAPPRINSQASELLLEAFAAHIDDNIPVTVALAQSAEAISAVPTPSATEVIIVPEAEPEIPADAIQITFTTYSYLFQQQQLLAEQFQNENPSIIVNVKRPDDTPGLIHYENLLTDNSDCFIESALALQDDELRAATLPLGPLLEVDGSLQLDDFYLLPSSYFIEDGQLLAVPSFTWTQLLEYNRDLFQEANLPEPSLDWTMGDFLEIALQITQGEGEEKLYMYSEFSPYLINFGLPSFDVEYIDNSMDIPTFNYEATVEMLTWYTDLIRLYEVQTPLIDDPIQNSTQFETAIRDGRVALWPFPESSILEQKSGTALGFEVGLVPYPLGPSGS
;
A
#
# COMPACT_ATOMS: atom_id res chain seq x y z
N LEU A 1 -7.11 -34.30 12.72
CA LEU A 1 -6.94 -35.60 12.02
C LEU A 1 -8.04 -36.63 12.31
N ALA A 2 -8.33 -37.02 13.55
CA ALA A 2 -9.32 -38.09 13.84
C ALA A 2 -10.75 -37.84 13.32
N LEU A 3 -11.19 -36.57 13.28
CA LEU A 3 -12.52 -36.18 12.77
C LEU A 3 -12.58 -36.11 11.23
N ILE A 4 -11.44 -35.79 10.60
CA ILE A 4 -11.25 -35.74 9.14
C ILE A 4 -11.21 -37.17 8.59
N ASN A 5 -10.41 -38.03 9.21
CA ASN A 5 -10.21 -39.44 8.80
C ASN A 5 -11.44 -40.34 9.07
N SER A 6 -12.45 -39.85 9.80
CA SER A 6 -13.71 -40.58 10.07
C SER A 6 -14.90 -40.10 9.24
N GLY A 7 -14.69 -39.15 8.30
CA GLY A 7 -15.74 -38.66 7.40
C GLY A 7 -16.86 -37.88 8.10
N MET A 8 -16.59 -37.35 9.30
CA MET A 8 -17.57 -36.63 10.11
C MET A 8 -17.44 -35.09 10.05
N ALA A 9 -16.42 -34.58 9.37
CA ALA A 9 -16.27 -33.15 9.08
C ALA A 9 -16.77 -32.85 7.66
N ALA A 10 -17.71 -31.92 7.52
CA ALA A 10 -18.24 -31.50 6.22
C ALA A 10 -17.49 -30.29 5.62
N ILE A 11 -16.82 -29.50 6.46
CA ILE A 11 -15.94 -28.37 6.13
C ILE A 11 -14.81 -28.37 7.18
N TRP A 12 -13.56 -28.12 6.76
CA TRP A 12 -12.39 -28.03 7.64
C TRP A 12 -11.37 -27.04 7.06
N ASN A 13 -10.64 -26.34 7.93
CA ASN A 13 -9.49 -25.54 7.53
C ASN A 13 -8.36 -26.52 7.11
N VAL A 14 -7.78 -26.33 5.93
CA VAL A 14 -6.65 -27.13 5.45
C VAL A 14 -5.36 -26.36 5.74
N THR A 15 -4.77 -26.64 6.90
CA THR A 15 -3.37 -26.32 7.20
C THR A 15 -2.47 -27.57 7.26
N HIS A 16 -2.97 -28.77 6.94
CA HIS A 16 -2.15 -30.00 6.89
C HIS A 16 -2.35 -30.84 5.61
N VAL A 17 -1.30 -30.79 4.78
CA VAL A 17 -0.76 -31.76 3.81
C VAL A 17 -1.55 -33.05 3.60
N LEU A 18 -2.44 -33.05 2.60
CA LEU A 18 -2.58 -34.15 1.63
C LEU A 18 -3.21 -33.55 0.36
N TYR A 19 -2.42 -32.75 -0.37
CA TYR A 19 -2.66 -32.62 -1.80
C TYR A 19 -1.87 -33.75 -2.47
N ASP A 20 -2.52 -34.89 -2.67
CA ASP A 20 -2.09 -35.88 -3.65
C ASP A 20 -2.83 -35.55 -4.94
N GLU A 21 -2.08 -35.42 -6.02
CA GLU A 21 -2.49 -34.99 -7.36
C GLU A 21 -3.55 -35.93 -8.00
N ASN A 22 -4.04 -36.95 -7.27
CA ASN A 22 -4.90 -38.05 -7.74
C ASN A 22 -6.28 -38.18 -7.04
N ASP A 23 -6.69 -37.31 -6.10
CA ASP A 23 -7.97 -37.48 -5.37
C ASP A 23 -9.12 -36.63 -5.96
N GLU A 24 -10.06 -37.26 -6.68
CA GLU A 24 -11.08 -36.61 -7.53
C GLU A 24 -12.27 -35.93 -6.77
N ASN A 25 -12.23 -35.74 -5.42
CA ASN A 25 -13.42 -35.32 -4.65
C ASN A 25 -13.24 -34.17 -3.59
N MET A 26 -12.21 -33.32 -3.65
CA MET A 26 -12.01 -32.18 -2.70
C MET A 26 -12.08 -30.77 -3.33
N GLY A 27 -12.37 -29.72 -2.55
CA GLY A 27 -12.41 -28.29 -2.97
C GLY A 27 -12.02 -27.27 -1.86
N VAL A 28 -11.70 -26.01 -2.23
CA VAL A 28 -11.12 -24.92 -1.37
C VAL A 28 -12.01 -23.65 -1.37
N THR A 29 -12.00 -22.84 -0.29
CA THR A 29 -12.81 -21.58 -0.14
C THR A 29 -12.11 -20.49 0.71
N ALA A 30 -12.55 -19.23 0.61
CA ALA A 30 -12.00 -18.05 1.31
C ALA A 30 -12.22 -17.99 2.84
N VAL A 31 -11.45 -17.12 3.52
CA VAL A 31 -11.49 -16.87 4.98
C VAL A 31 -12.80 -16.20 5.39
N PRO A 32 -13.44 -16.60 6.50
CA PRO A 32 -14.65 -15.95 6.98
C PRO A 32 -14.37 -14.52 7.49
N ARG A 33 -15.25 -13.61 7.09
CA ARG A 33 -15.37 -12.23 7.57
C ARG A 33 -15.19 -12.06 9.10
N GLY A 34 -14.45 -11.03 9.51
CA GLY A 34 -14.68 -10.38 10.82
C GLY A 34 -16.11 -9.82 10.90
N GLN A 35 -16.60 -9.41 12.08
CA GLN A 35 -18.00 -8.94 12.23
C GLN A 35 -18.39 -7.80 11.25
N ASN A 36 -17.39 -7.07 10.73
CA ASN A 36 -17.53 -5.99 9.77
C ASN A 36 -17.16 -6.34 8.31
N GLY A 37 -16.58 -7.53 8.03
CA GLY A 37 -16.52 -8.07 6.67
C GLY A 37 -15.24 -7.90 5.83
N PHE A 38 -14.09 -7.54 6.43
CA PHE A 38 -12.90 -7.10 5.70
C PHE A 38 -11.69 -8.05 5.85
N ALA A 39 -10.76 -8.03 4.89
CA ALA A 39 -9.61 -8.95 4.82
C ALA A 39 -8.22 -8.31 4.61
N ALA A 40 -8.11 -7.06 4.15
CA ALA A 40 -6.88 -6.26 4.07
C ALA A 40 -7.20 -4.80 3.63
N GLU A 41 -6.39 -3.81 4.02
CA GLU A 41 -6.42 -2.44 3.46
C GLU A 41 -5.39 -2.31 2.34
N PRO A 42 -5.76 -2.52 1.06
CA PRO A 42 -4.81 -2.26 -0.01
C PRO A 42 -4.67 -0.76 -0.28
N ILE A 43 -3.48 -0.39 -0.71
CA ILE A 43 -3.26 0.91 -1.34
C ILE A 43 -3.72 0.78 -2.79
N VAL A 44 -4.63 1.65 -3.22
CA VAL A 44 -5.12 1.69 -4.60
C VAL A 44 -4.75 3.04 -5.20
N SER A 45 -4.09 3.02 -6.35
CA SER A 45 -3.70 4.25 -7.07
C SER A 45 -4.49 4.38 -8.37
N GLY A 46 -4.84 5.62 -8.71
CA GLY A 46 -5.66 5.93 -9.86
C GLY A 46 -5.19 7.19 -10.57
N PHE A 47 -5.51 7.30 -11.85
CA PHE A 47 -5.19 8.46 -12.67
C PHE A 47 -6.32 9.49 -12.62
N ALA A 48 -6.00 10.73 -12.30
CA ALA A 48 -6.95 11.83 -12.17
C ALA A 48 -6.61 12.99 -13.12
N ILE A 49 -7.61 13.85 -13.36
CA ILE A 49 -7.47 15.05 -14.20
C ILE A 49 -7.60 16.28 -13.31
N SER A 50 -6.71 17.25 -13.48
CA SER A 50 -6.81 18.53 -12.78
C SER A 50 -7.98 19.35 -13.29
N ARG A 51 -8.80 19.91 -12.40
CA ARG A 51 -9.92 20.79 -12.75
C ARG A 51 -9.51 22.03 -13.55
N GLY A 52 -8.26 22.46 -13.38
CA GLY A 52 -7.67 23.60 -14.11
C GLY A 52 -7.17 23.30 -15.52
N THR A 53 -7.21 22.04 -15.98
CA THR A 53 -6.72 21.69 -17.33
C THR A 53 -7.49 22.44 -18.42
N ARG A 54 -6.78 22.83 -19.48
CA ARG A 54 -7.38 23.41 -20.70
C ARG A 54 -7.70 22.35 -21.75
N SER A 55 -7.33 21.09 -21.51
CA SER A 55 -7.35 20.01 -22.48
C SER A 55 -7.92 18.70 -21.89
N PRO A 56 -9.11 18.72 -21.26
CA PRO A 56 -9.62 17.57 -20.50
C PRO A 56 -9.85 16.32 -21.38
N GLU A 57 -10.23 16.48 -22.64
CA GLU A 57 -10.42 15.35 -23.56
C GLU A 57 -9.09 14.69 -23.93
N ALA A 58 -8.04 15.49 -24.10
CA ALA A 58 -6.71 14.98 -24.43
C ALA A 58 -6.09 14.29 -23.20
N ALA A 59 -6.31 14.84 -22.00
CA ALA A 59 -5.92 14.20 -20.73
C ALA A 59 -6.66 12.87 -20.54
N TRP A 60 -7.98 12.84 -20.80
CA TRP A 60 -8.78 11.61 -20.75
C TRP A 60 -8.24 10.50 -21.67
N GLN A 61 -7.88 10.85 -22.91
CA GLN A 61 -7.30 9.88 -23.85
C GLN A 61 -6.00 9.25 -23.31
N LEU A 62 -5.15 10.06 -22.67
CA LEU A 62 -3.95 9.55 -22.02
C LEU A 62 -4.30 8.62 -20.85
N LEU A 63 -5.21 9.01 -19.96
CA LEU A 63 -5.58 8.19 -18.81
C LEU A 63 -6.21 6.86 -19.21
N ASP A 64 -7.09 6.89 -20.21
CA ASP A 64 -7.71 5.69 -20.78
C ASP A 64 -6.65 4.75 -21.38
N PHE A 65 -5.69 5.29 -22.15
CA PHE A 65 -4.55 4.54 -22.65
C PHE A 65 -3.71 3.92 -21.51
N LEU A 66 -3.33 4.71 -20.51
CA LEU A 66 -2.50 4.27 -19.37
C LEU A 66 -3.22 3.20 -18.54
N SER A 67 -4.53 3.30 -18.36
CA SER A 67 -5.33 2.32 -17.60
C SER A 67 -5.40 0.93 -18.24
N ARG A 68 -4.96 0.80 -19.50
CA ARG A 68 -4.86 -0.48 -20.22
C ARG A 68 -3.44 -1.06 -20.21
N GLN A 69 -2.50 -0.38 -19.56
CA GLN A 69 -1.11 -0.82 -19.45
C GLN A 69 -0.91 -1.56 -18.14
N LEU A 70 -0.02 -2.55 -18.17
CA LEU A 70 0.46 -3.18 -16.94
C LEU A 70 1.41 -2.20 -16.23
N PRO A 71 1.21 -1.89 -14.94
CA PRO A 71 2.15 -1.09 -14.17
C PRO A 71 3.56 -1.68 -14.21
N GLN A 72 4.59 -0.83 -14.09
CA GLN A 72 5.97 -1.29 -14.03
C GLN A 72 6.14 -2.27 -12.87
N ASP A 73 6.97 -3.29 -13.05
CA ASP A 73 7.34 -4.23 -11.98
C ASP A 73 6.18 -5.06 -11.39
N SER A 74 5.02 -5.08 -12.06
CA SER A 74 3.86 -5.93 -11.72
C SER A 74 4.21 -7.42 -11.61
N VAL A 75 5.21 -7.86 -12.37
CA VAL A 75 5.73 -9.24 -12.40
C VAL A 75 7.22 -9.28 -11.98
N GLY A 76 7.85 -8.10 -11.81
CA GLY A 76 9.27 -7.90 -11.57
C GLY A 76 9.56 -7.34 -10.17
N ASP A 77 10.42 -6.32 -10.08
CA ASP A 77 11.15 -5.82 -8.89
C ASP A 77 10.39 -5.67 -7.56
N PHE A 78 9.05 -5.63 -7.56
CA PHE A 78 8.23 -5.54 -6.34
C PHE A 78 7.12 -6.62 -6.25
N GLY A 79 6.77 -7.31 -7.34
CA GLY A 79 5.76 -8.39 -7.37
C GLY A 79 4.36 -8.04 -6.80
N SER A 80 4.10 -6.76 -6.55
CA SER A 80 3.08 -6.30 -5.60
C SER A 80 1.96 -5.48 -6.24
N PHE A 81 2.16 -4.95 -7.45
CA PHE A 81 1.15 -4.17 -8.16
C PHE A 81 0.20 -5.09 -8.93
N VAL A 82 -0.99 -5.29 -8.38
CA VAL A 82 -2.10 -5.98 -9.03
C VAL A 82 -2.83 -4.97 -9.93
N PRO A 83 -2.94 -5.20 -11.25
CA PRO A 83 -3.75 -4.34 -12.10
C PRO A 83 -5.22 -4.40 -11.66
N VAL A 84 -5.83 -3.23 -11.39
CA VAL A 84 -7.24 -3.18 -10.95
C VAL A 84 -8.20 -3.55 -12.09
N ARG A 85 -7.75 -3.34 -13.33
CA ARG A 85 -8.48 -3.71 -14.54
C ARG A 85 -8.28 -5.20 -14.85
N ARG A 86 -9.35 -5.99 -14.79
CA ARG A 86 -9.30 -7.45 -14.96
C ARG A 86 -8.87 -7.85 -16.37
N SER A 87 -9.31 -7.12 -17.40
CA SER A 87 -8.87 -7.36 -18.77
C SER A 87 -7.35 -7.20 -18.96
N VAL A 88 -6.70 -6.30 -18.21
CA VAL A 88 -5.23 -6.14 -18.26
C VAL A 88 -4.54 -7.33 -17.61
N ALA A 89 -5.04 -7.79 -16.46
CA ALA A 89 -4.52 -8.99 -15.80
C ALA A 89 -4.59 -10.21 -16.74
N ALA A 90 -5.73 -10.37 -17.44
CA ALA A 90 -5.95 -11.45 -18.38
C ALA A 90 -5.10 -11.33 -19.65
N ALA A 91 -5.02 -10.13 -20.25
CA ALA A 91 -4.28 -9.92 -21.50
C ALA A 91 -2.77 -10.09 -21.35
N THR A 92 -2.25 -9.87 -20.14
CA THR A 92 -0.82 -9.99 -19.84
C THR A 92 -0.46 -11.31 -19.19
N ASN A 93 -1.42 -12.22 -18.94
CA ASN A 93 -1.22 -13.43 -18.13
C ASN A 93 -0.59 -13.13 -16.76
N TYR A 94 -1.00 -12.03 -16.13
CA TYR A 94 -0.41 -11.52 -14.88
C TYR A 94 -0.34 -12.61 -13.80
N TRP A 95 -1.45 -13.29 -13.53
CA TRP A 95 -1.56 -14.31 -12.47
C TRP A 95 -0.66 -15.53 -12.69
N GLU A 96 -0.37 -15.87 -13.95
CA GLU A 96 0.46 -17.04 -14.31
C GLU A 96 1.95 -16.76 -14.14
N GLN A 97 2.35 -15.49 -14.05
CA GLN A 97 3.74 -15.08 -13.91
C GLN A 97 4.16 -14.88 -12.45
N LEU A 98 3.21 -14.79 -11.52
CA LEU A 98 3.50 -14.70 -10.10
C LEU A 98 3.93 -16.08 -9.55
N PRO A 99 4.70 -16.12 -8.44
CA PRO A 99 4.86 -17.35 -7.67
C PRO A 99 3.49 -17.97 -7.36
N ALA A 100 3.38 -19.29 -7.46
CA ALA A 100 2.10 -20.00 -7.32
C ALA A 100 1.41 -19.75 -5.97
N GLU A 101 2.18 -19.41 -4.94
CA GLU A 101 1.71 -19.05 -3.60
C GLU A 101 1.15 -17.61 -3.51
N LEU A 102 1.61 -16.70 -4.39
CA LEU A 102 1.29 -15.27 -4.34
C LEU A 102 0.01 -14.93 -5.12
N ALA A 103 -0.21 -15.57 -6.27
CA ALA A 103 -1.37 -15.32 -7.13
C ALA A 103 -2.74 -15.42 -6.41
N PRO A 104 -3.06 -16.49 -5.67
CA PRO A 104 -4.36 -16.60 -5.00
C PRO A 104 -4.55 -15.58 -3.87
N VAL A 105 -3.48 -15.21 -3.15
CA VAL A 105 -3.52 -14.20 -2.08
C VAL A 105 -3.80 -12.83 -2.65
N LEU A 106 -3.06 -12.41 -3.67
CA LEU A 106 -3.23 -11.12 -4.31
C LEU A 106 -4.58 -11.00 -5.04
N GLN A 107 -5.06 -12.07 -5.66
CA GLN A 107 -6.39 -12.09 -6.28
C GLN A 107 -7.49 -11.91 -5.23
N TYR A 108 -7.39 -12.65 -4.12
CA TYR A 108 -8.34 -12.52 -3.03
C TYR A 108 -8.35 -11.11 -2.45
N THR A 109 -7.19 -10.50 -2.20
CA THR A 109 -7.11 -9.14 -1.67
C THR A 109 -7.72 -8.13 -2.63
N ALA A 110 -7.42 -8.20 -3.93
CA ALA A 110 -8.01 -7.31 -4.93
C ALA A 110 -9.55 -7.41 -4.99
N GLU A 111 -10.10 -8.60 -4.71
CA GLU A 111 -11.54 -8.86 -4.69
C GLU A 111 -12.21 -8.47 -3.36
N ASN A 112 -11.48 -8.43 -2.23
CA ASN A 112 -12.01 -8.35 -0.87
C ASN A 112 -11.39 -7.23 0.00
N SER A 113 -10.84 -6.23 -0.66
CA SER A 113 -10.22 -5.03 -0.09
C SER A 113 -11.15 -4.22 0.84
N ALA A 114 -10.60 -3.57 1.87
CA ALA A 114 -11.31 -2.57 2.69
C ALA A 114 -10.95 -1.14 2.26
N PRO A 115 -11.88 -0.17 2.34
CA PRO A 115 -11.58 1.24 2.07
C PRO A 115 -10.55 1.76 3.06
N PRO A 116 -9.72 2.75 2.67
CA PRO A 116 -8.82 3.43 3.60
C PRO A 116 -9.65 4.00 4.75
N ARG A 117 -9.29 3.64 6.00
CA ARG A 117 -10.07 3.99 7.20
C ARG A 117 -9.59 5.26 7.91
N ILE A 118 -8.57 5.92 7.35
CA ILE A 118 -7.80 7.01 7.99
C ILE A 118 -7.51 8.05 6.93
N ASN A 119 -7.57 9.35 7.28
CA ASN A 119 -7.11 10.41 6.39
C ASN A 119 -5.64 10.78 6.66
N SER A 120 -5.01 11.52 5.75
CA SER A 120 -3.59 11.90 5.86
C SER A 120 -3.23 12.57 7.19
N GLN A 121 -4.07 13.50 7.65
CA GLN A 121 -3.86 14.23 8.90
C GLN A 121 -3.88 13.31 10.13
N ALA A 122 -4.82 12.37 10.20
CA ALA A 122 -4.87 11.40 11.29
C ALA A 122 -3.66 10.46 11.28
N SER A 123 -3.17 10.08 10.10
CA SER A 123 -1.96 9.29 9.95
C SER A 123 -0.73 10.03 10.50
N GLU A 124 -0.57 11.33 10.25
CA GLU A 124 0.56 12.10 10.76
C GLU A 124 0.59 12.18 12.29
N LEU A 125 -0.55 12.42 12.93
CA LEU A 125 -0.65 12.51 14.40
C LEU A 125 -0.27 11.22 15.10
N LEU A 126 -0.71 10.10 14.53
CA LEU A 126 -0.42 8.77 15.01
C LEU A 126 1.09 8.53 15.04
N LEU A 127 1.79 8.98 13.99
CA LEU A 127 3.24 8.86 13.86
C LEU A 127 3.98 9.72 14.87
N GLU A 128 3.57 10.98 15.04
CA GLU A 128 4.14 11.86 16.05
C GLU A 128 3.98 11.30 17.46
N ALA A 129 2.78 10.78 17.77
CA ALA A 129 2.52 10.22 19.10
C ALA A 129 3.32 8.94 19.37
N PHE A 130 3.50 8.10 18.36
CA PHE A 130 4.35 6.92 18.48
C PHE A 130 5.83 7.29 18.66
N ALA A 131 6.34 8.21 17.85
CA ALA A 131 7.72 8.72 17.98
C ALA A 131 7.96 9.31 19.38
N ALA A 132 7.07 10.18 19.86
CA ALA A 132 7.15 10.75 21.22
C ALA A 132 7.12 9.67 22.33
N HIS A 133 6.40 8.57 22.12
CA HIS A 133 6.39 7.46 23.07
C HIS A 133 7.69 6.64 23.03
N ILE A 134 8.21 6.34 21.83
CA ILE A 134 9.42 5.54 21.61
C ILE A 134 10.72 6.31 21.91
N ASP A 135 10.78 7.59 21.62
CA ASP A 135 12.00 8.38 21.75
C ASP A 135 12.05 9.10 23.11
N ASP A 136 10.94 9.73 23.51
CA ASP A 136 10.86 10.57 24.70
C ASP A 136 10.20 9.88 25.92
N ASN A 137 9.73 8.65 25.75
CA ASN A 137 9.03 7.89 26.80
C ASN A 137 7.78 8.60 27.36
N ILE A 138 7.13 9.42 26.54
CA ILE A 138 5.89 10.11 26.88
C ILE A 138 4.75 9.09 26.89
N PRO A 139 3.89 9.00 27.92
CA PRO A 139 2.76 8.06 27.90
C PRO A 139 1.89 8.26 26.65
N VAL A 140 1.50 7.17 25.98
CA VAL A 140 0.74 7.20 24.72
C VAL A 140 -0.46 8.15 24.76
N THR A 141 -1.24 8.11 25.84
CA THR A 141 -2.42 8.98 26.02
C THR A 141 -2.08 10.46 26.07
N VAL A 142 -0.89 10.81 26.58
CA VAL A 142 -0.39 12.19 26.64
C VAL A 142 0.14 12.62 25.28
N ALA A 143 0.90 11.75 24.61
CA ALA A 143 1.42 12.01 23.27
C ALA A 143 0.28 12.28 22.27
N LEU A 144 -0.77 11.44 22.29
CA LEU A 144 -1.97 11.62 21.47
C LEU A 144 -2.72 12.92 21.78
N ALA A 145 -2.80 13.33 23.04
CA ALA A 145 -3.44 14.59 23.42
C ALA A 145 -2.65 15.81 22.95
N GLN A 146 -1.31 15.75 23.01
CA GLN A 146 -0.43 16.82 22.55
C GLN A 146 -0.49 17.01 21.03
N SER A 147 -0.47 15.91 20.27
CA SER A 147 -0.63 15.94 18.81
C SER A 147 -2.00 16.53 18.41
N ALA A 148 -3.09 16.15 19.08
CA ALA A 148 -4.41 16.71 18.80
C ALA A 148 -4.53 18.22 19.07
N GLU A 149 -3.87 18.75 20.12
CA GLU A 149 -3.85 20.19 20.42
C GLU A 149 -3.04 20.99 19.38
N ALA A 150 -2.00 20.39 18.78
CA ALA A 150 -1.17 21.04 17.77
C ALA A 150 -1.94 21.37 16.47
N ILE A 151 -2.88 20.50 16.05
CA ILE A 151 -3.72 20.74 14.86
C ILE A 151 -4.68 21.91 15.05
N SER A 152 -5.28 22.05 16.24
CA SER A 152 -6.21 23.16 16.51
C SER A 152 -5.54 24.54 16.44
N ALA A 153 -4.20 24.60 16.42
CA ALA A 153 -3.42 25.83 16.38
C ALA A 153 -2.87 26.16 14.97
N VAL A 154 -3.06 25.29 13.97
CA VAL A 154 -2.61 25.55 12.59
C VAL A 154 -3.55 26.59 11.95
N PRO A 155 -3.06 27.79 11.58
CA PRO A 155 -3.90 28.75 10.88
C PRO A 155 -4.23 28.21 9.48
N THR A 156 -5.47 28.38 9.05
CA THR A 156 -5.89 28.15 7.66
C THR A 156 -4.92 28.88 6.72
N PRO A 157 -4.28 28.21 5.76
CA PRO A 157 -3.38 28.89 4.83
C PRO A 157 -4.17 29.95 4.07
N SER A 158 -3.68 31.19 4.16
CA SER A 158 -4.22 32.29 3.37
C SER A 158 -3.81 32.06 1.92
N ALA A 159 -4.81 31.94 1.03
CA ALA A 159 -4.62 31.93 -0.41
C ALA A 159 -3.68 33.07 -0.80
N THR A 160 -2.44 32.72 -1.17
CA THR A 160 -1.45 33.69 -1.61
C THR A 160 -1.52 33.72 -3.13
N GLU A 161 -1.90 34.86 -3.70
CA GLU A 161 -1.76 35.09 -5.14
C GLU A 161 -0.26 35.04 -5.49
N VAL A 162 0.15 34.01 -6.23
CA VAL A 162 1.52 33.87 -6.72
C VAL A 162 1.63 34.39 -8.15
N ILE A 163 2.66 35.21 -8.36
CA ILE A 163 3.01 35.81 -9.66
C ILE A 163 3.71 34.76 -10.52
N ILE A 164 3.12 34.48 -11.69
CA ILE A 164 3.58 33.52 -12.69
C ILE A 164 4.91 33.99 -13.32
N VAL A 165 5.93 33.12 -13.33
CA VAL A 165 7.14 33.27 -14.16
C VAL A 165 7.10 32.20 -15.26
N PRO A 166 7.09 32.56 -16.55
CA PRO A 166 7.07 31.57 -17.62
C PRO A 166 8.48 30.99 -17.82
N GLU A 167 8.60 29.67 -17.71
CA GLU A 167 9.77 28.90 -18.15
C GLU A 167 9.63 28.51 -19.63
N ALA A 168 10.75 28.41 -20.35
CA ALA A 168 10.76 28.29 -21.81
C ALA A 168 10.48 26.84 -22.27
N GLU A 169 9.36 26.64 -22.97
CA GLU A 169 8.98 25.40 -23.65
C GLU A 169 9.90 25.06 -24.84
N PRO A 170 10.12 23.76 -25.13
CA PRO A 170 10.77 23.31 -26.36
C PRO A 170 9.87 23.58 -27.60
N GLU A 171 10.49 23.75 -28.77
CA GLU A 171 9.76 24.01 -30.03
C GLU A 171 8.93 22.80 -30.48
N ILE A 172 7.61 22.90 -30.31
CA ILE A 172 6.58 21.91 -30.69
C ILE A 172 5.78 22.44 -31.91
N PRO A 173 5.21 21.59 -32.79
CA PRO A 173 4.32 22.03 -33.86
C PRO A 173 3.18 22.92 -33.34
N ALA A 174 2.90 24.02 -34.05
CA ALA A 174 2.02 25.10 -33.58
C ALA A 174 0.55 24.72 -33.33
N ASP A 175 0.16 23.50 -33.68
CA ASP A 175 -1.20 22.94 -33.59
C ASP A 175 -1.32 21.76 -32.61
N ALA A 176 -0.24 21.34 -31.95
CA ALA A 176 -0.28 20.22 -30.99
C ALA A 176 -0.77 20.65 -29.60
N ILE A 177 -1.62 19.82 -28.99
CA ILE A 177 -2.09 19.98 -27.61
C ILE A 177 -1.00 19.47 -26.68
N GLN A 178 -0.50 20.32 -25.79
CA GLN A 178 0.43 19.91 -24.74
C GLN A 178 -0.32 19.53 -23.47
N ILE A 179 0.09 18.44 -22.84
CA ILE A 179 -0.43 17.93 -21.56
C ILE A 179 0.75 17.70 -20.64
N THR A 180 0.65 18.17 -19.40
CA THR A 180 1.59 17.80 -18.34
C THR A 180 1.01 16.67 -17.49
N PHE A 181 1.75 15.57 -17.36
CA PHE A 181 1.36 14.41 -16.54
C PHE A 181 2.33 14.22 -15.37
N THR A 182 1.84 14.34 -14.15
CA THR A 182 2.67 14.24 -12.93
C THR A 182 2.56 12.87 -12.29
N THR A 183 3.70 12.30 -11.92
CA THR A 183 3.78 10.92 -11.42
C THR A 183 4.79 10.71 -10.31
N TYR A 184 4.71 9.53 -9.68
CA TYR A 184 5.67 9.04 -8.72
C TYR A 184 7.02 8.74 -9.36
N SER A 185 8.09 8.99 -8.61
CA SER A 185 9.47 8.76 -9.05
C SER A 185 9.73 7.32 -9.52
N TYR A 186 9.07 6.32 -8.91
CA TYR A 186 9.23 4.91 -9.27
C TYR A 186 8.49 4.50 -10.55
N LEU A 187 7.48 5.26 -11.00
CA LEU A 187 6.78 5.01 -12.28
C LEU A 187 7.30 5.88 -13.43
N PHE A 188 8.11 6.88 -13.11
CA PHE A 188 8.52 7.93 -14.05
C PHE A 188 9.09 7.37 -15.36
N GLN A 189 10.02 6.41 -15.28
CA GLN A 189 10.67 5.85 -16.47
C GLN A 189 9.69 5.08 -17.36
N GLN A 190 8.87 4.19 -16.80
CA GLN A 190 7.87 3.48 -17.60
C GLN A 190 6.88 4.46 -18.22
N GLN A 191 6.40 5.45 -17.47
CA GLN A 191 5.38 6.35 -17.97
C GLN A 191 5.91 7.31 -19.03
N GLN A 192 7.20 7.65 -19.02
CA GLN A 192 7.84 8.31 -20.15
C GLN A 192 7.78 7.45 -21.43
N LEU A 193 8.11 6.16 -21.34
CA LEU A 193 8.04 5.25 -22.48
C LEU A 193 6.59 5.05 -22.98
N LEU A 194 5.63 4.94 -22.07
CA LEU A 194 4.21 4.84 -22.40
C LEU A 194 3.68 6.14 -23.01
N ALA A 195 4.12 7.29 -22.53
CA ALA A 195 3.80 8.59 -23.13
C ALA A 195 4.36 8.68 -24.56
N GLU A 196 5.60 8.25 -24.81
CA GLU A 196 6.15 8.18 -26.18
C GLU A 196 5.32 7.28 -27.10
N GLN A 197 4.88 6.12 -26.61
CA GLN A 197 3.99 5.24 -27.36
C GLN A 197 2.65 5.93 -27.66
N PHE A 198 2.02 6.53 -26.65
CA PHE A 198 0.76 7.25 -26.81
C PHE A 198 0.87 8.37 -27.85
N GLN A 199 1.94 9.15 -27.83
CA GLN A 199 2.19 10.23 -28.79
C GLN A 199 2.36 9.71 -30.22
N ASN A 200 2.97 8.52 -30.40
CA ASN A 200 3.08 7.90 -31.73
C ASN A 200 1.70 7.52 -32.29
N GLU A 201 0.77 7.13 -31.43
CA GLU A 201 -0.62 6.83 -31.78
C GLU A 201 -1.47 8.11 -31.92
N ASN A 202 -1.10 9.18 -31.21
CA ASN A 202 -1.83 10.45 -31.12
C ASN A 202 -0.89 11.65 -31.37
N PRO A 203 -0.41 11.86 -32.61
CA PRO A 203 0.64 12.86 -32.89
C PRO A 203 0.21 14.31 -32.68
N SER A 204 -1.09 14.58 -32.50
CA SER A 204 -1.62 15.89 -32.14
C SER A 204 -1.55 16.21 -30.64
N ILE A 205 -1.12 15.25 -29.81
CA ILE A 205 -1.00 15.40 -28.36
C ILE A 205 0.46 15.15 -27.98
N ILE A 206 1.03 16.07 -27.20
CA ILE A 206 2.37 15.95 -26.62
C ILE A 206 2.22 15.87 -25.10
N VAL A 207 2.88 14.89 -24.49
CA VAL A 207 2.80 14.55 -23.08
C VAL A 207 4.15 14.81 -22.41
N ASN A 208 4.17 15.78 -21.52
CA ASN A 208 5.31 16.10 -20.68
C ASN A 208 5.16 15.38 -19.34
N VAL A 209 5.90 14.29 -19.13
CA VAL A 209 5.87 13.56 -17.86
C VAL A 209 6.80 14.25 -16.85
N LYS A 210 6.25 14.58 -15.68
CA LYS A 210 6.96 15.19 -14.55
C LYS A 210 6.89 14.32 -13.31
N ARG A 211 7.85 14.51 -12.41
CA ARG A 211 7.82 13.96 -11.04
C ARG A 211 8.12 15.09 -10.06
N PRO A 212 7.52 15.12 -8.87
CA PRO A 212 7.93 16.06 -7.82
C PRO A 212 9.41 15.91 -7.48
N ASP A 213 10.09 17.01 -7.16
CA ASP A 213 11.49 16.98 -6.70
C ASP A 213 11.61 16.33 -5.31
N ASP A 214 12.57 15.40 -5.19
CA ASP A 214 13.24 14.79 -4.01
C ASP A 214 12.42 14.37 -2.76
N THR A 215 11.10 14.50 -2.72
CA THR A 215 10.28 13.98 -1.60
C THR A 215 9.68 12.62 -1.99
N PRO A 216 10.13 11.50 -1.38
CA PRO A 216 9.62 10.18 -1.74
C PRO A 216 8.14 10.04 -1.38
N GLY A 217 7.33 9.60 -2.34
CA GLY A 217 6.06 8.91 -2.07
C GLY A 217 4.79 9.76 -1.97
N LEU A 218 4.85 11.10 -1.97
CA LEU A 218 3.66 11.95 -1.93
C LEU A 218 3.69 13.02 -3.03
N ILE A 219 2.63 13.09 -3.85
CA ILE A 219 2.37 14.26 -4.68
C ILE A 219 1.57 15.24 -3.83
N HIS A 220 2.23 16.27 -3.31
CA HIS A 220 1.51 17.37 -2.67
C HIS A 220 0.69 18.12 -3.72
N TYR A 221 -0.57 18.45 -3.43
CA TYR A 221 -1.44 19.21 -4.36
C TYR A 221 -0.80 20.55 -4.78
N GLU A 222 0.03 21.13 -3.91
CA GLU A 222 0.83 22.33 -4.21
C GLU A 222 1.74 22.10 -5.42
N ASN A 223 2.28 20.89 -5.58
CA ASN A 223 3.09 20.49 -6.74
C ASN A 223 2.23 20.40 -8.00
N LEU A 224 0.98 19.94 -7.91
CA LEU A 224 0.07 19.90 -9.07
C LEU A 224 -0.23 21.32 -9.60
N LEU A 225 -0.40 22.27 -8.68
CA LEU A 225 -0.66 23.68 -8.98
C LEU A 225 0.59 24.40 -9.51
N THR A 226 1.75 24.20 -8.89
CA THR A 226 3.01 24.82 -9.35
C THR A 226 3.48 24.25 -10.68
N ASP A 227 3.27 22.96 -10.94
CA ASP A 227 3.65 22.30 -12.19
C ASP A 227 2.70 22.54 -13.36
N ASN A 228 1.54 23.17 -13.13
CA ASN A 228 0.42 23.24 -14.07
C ASN A 228 0.06 21.86 -14.63
N SER A 229 -0.04 20.86 -13.74
CA SER A 229 -0.34 19.48 -14.11
C SER A 229 -1.74 19.40 -14.72
N ASP A 230 -1.88 18.84 -15.92
CA ASP A 230 -3.17 18.59 -16.55
C ASP A 230 -3.81 17.29 -16.01
N CYS A 231 -2.97 16.31 -15.70
CA CYS A 231 -3.36 15.04 -15.11
C CYS A 231 -2.25 14.48 -14.22
N PHE A 232 -2.60 13.55 -13.34
CA PHE A 232 -1.69 13.00 -12.34
C PHE A 232 -2.13 11.59 -11.92
N ILE A 233 -1.24 10.83 -11.28
CA ILE A 233 -1.57 9.58 -10.59
C ILE A 233 -1.53 9.83 -9.08
N GLU A 234 -2.54 9.39 -8.34
CA GLU A 234 -2.51 9.49 -6.88
C GLU A 234 -3.26 8.32 -6.21
N SER A 235 -2.95 8.06 -4.94
CA SER A 235 -3.64 7.08 -4.12
C SER A 235 -5.08 7.52 -3.82
N ALA A 236 -5.99 6.55 -3.70
CA ALA A 236 -7.37 6.81 -3.31
C ALA A 236 -7.46 7.49 -1.93
N LEU A 237 -6.52 7.18 -1.04
CA LEU A 237 -6.39 7.80 0.27
C LEU A 237 -6.10 9.31 0.16
N ALA A 238 -5.10 9.71 -0.61
CA ALA A 238 -4.77 11.12 -0.75
C ALA A 238 -5.89 11.92 -1.46
N LEU A 239 -6.65 11.29 -2.37
CA LEU A 239 -7.82 11.92 -3.00
C LEU A 239 -9.00 12.16 -2.05
N GLN A 240 -8.97 11.66 -0.81
CA GLN A 240 -9.94 12.03 0.23
C GLN A 240 -9.69 13.43 0.80
N ASP A 241 -8.50 14.01 0.58
CA ASP A 241 -8.20 15.38 0.98
C ASP A 241 -9.11 16.37 0.24
N ASP A 242 -9.74 17.28 0.98
CA ASP A 242 -10.73 18.22 0.44
C ASP A 242 -10.14 19.20 -0.58
N GLU A 243 -8.89 19.64 -0.38
CA GLU A 243 -8.24 20.59 -1.27
C GLU A 243 -7.85 19.91 -2.59
N LEU A 244 -7.25 18.72 -2.51
CA LEU A 244 -6.94 17.92 -3.70
C LEU A 244 -8.21 17.51 -4.46
N ARG A 245 -9.27 17.13 -3.74
CA ARG A 245 -10.58 16.81 -4.33
C ARG A 245 -11.21 18.01 -5.03
N ALA A 246 -11.14 19.20 -4.44
CA ALA A 246 -11.59 20.43 -5.07
C ALA A 246 -10.77 20.76 -6.34
N ALA A 247 -9.48 20.45 -6.33
CA ALA A 247 -8.59 20.59 -7.49
C ALA A 247 -8.77 19.49 -8.56
N THR A 248 -9.50 18.41 -8.28
CA THR A 248 -9.72 17.28 -9.20
C THR A 248 -10.99 17.45 -10.03
N LEU A 249 -10.92 17.11 -11.31
CA LEU A 249 -12.04 17.12 -12.26
C LEU A 249 -12.83 15.80 -12.17
N PRO A 250 -14.15 15.84 -11.89
CA PRO A 250 -15.00 14.65 -12.01
C PRO A 250 -15.02 14.11 -13.45
N LEU A 251 -14.78 12.81 -13.61
CA LEU A 251 -14.62 12.13 -14.90
C LEU A 251 -15.94 11.64 -15.50
N GLY A 252 -17.04 11.71 -14.76
CA GLY A 252 -18.37 11.27 -15.22
C GLY A 252 -18.77 11.78 -16.61
N PRO A 253 -18.66 13.10 -16.90
CA PRO A 253 -18.98 13.64 -18.22
C PRO A 253 -18.10 13.10 -19.35
N LEU A 254 -16.80 12.87 -19.09
CA LEU A 254 -15.86 12.34 -20.08
C LEU A 254 -16.15 10.85 -20.35
N LEU A 255 -16.44 10.09 -19.29
CA LEU A 255 -16.83 8.68 -19.36
C LEU A 255 -18.12 8.48 -20.17
N GLU A 256 -19.14 9.33 -19.96
CA GLU A 256 -20.41 9.27 -20.70
C GLU A 256 -20.26 9.53 -22.21
N VAL A 257 -19.30 10.40 -22.59
CA VAL A 257 -19.07 10.77 -23.99
C VAL A 257 -18.28 9.70 -24.75
N ASP A 258 -17.22 9.19 -24.14
CA ASP A 258 -16.31 8.24 -24.79
C ASP A 258 -16.83 6.79 -24.75
N GLY A 259 -17.35 6.35 -23.60
CA GLY A 259 -17.91 5.01 -23.40
C GLY A 259 -16.92 3.85 -23.54
N SER A 260 -15.63 4.13 -23.74
CA SER A 260 -14.60 3.10 -23.94
C SER A 260 -14.18 2.39 -22.64
N LEU A 261 -14.39 3.06 -21.50
CA LEU A 261 -14.09 2.53 -20.17
C LEU A 261 -15.33 1.90 -19.56
N GLN A 262 -15.27 0.58 -19.35
CA GLN A 262 -16.35 -0.19 -18.73
C GLN A 262 -16.00 -0.41 -17.26
N LEU A 263 -16.77 0.19 -16.34
CA LEU A 263 -16.48 0.12 -14.90
C LEU A 263 -16.59 -1.32 -14.34
N ASP A 264 -17.36 -2.18 -15.00
CA ASP A 264 -17.44 -3.60 -14.66
C ASP A 264 -16.22 -4.40 -15.12
N ASP A 265 -15.25 -3.82 -15.83
CA ASP A 265 -13.95 -4.47 -16.09
C ASP A 265 -13.03 -4.41 -14.86
N PHE A 266 -13.31 -3.54 -13.90
CA PHE A 266 -12.47 -3.33 -12.72
C PHE A 266 -12.96 -4.15 -11.53
N TYR A 267 -12.08 -4.40 -10.55
CA TYR A 267 -12.48 -4.91 -9.24
C TYR A 267 -13.33 -3.87 -8.51
N LEU A 268 -14.49 -4.31 -8.00
CA LEU A 268 -15.52 -3.41 -7.46
C LEU A 268 -15.01 -2.59 -6.27
N LEU A 269 -14.35 -3.21 -5.31
CA LEU A 269 -13.92 -2.56 -4.07
C LEU A 269 -12.82 -1.51 -4.35
N PRO A 270 -11.70 -1.85 -5.03
CA PRO A 270 -10.70 -0.83 -5.40
C PRO A 270 -11.26 0.32 -6.23
N SER A 271 -12.23 0.05 -7.11
CA SER A 271 -12.86 1.10 -7.93
C SER A 271 -13.76 2.01 -7.12
N SER A 272 -14.43 1.48 -6.10
CA SER A 272 -15.35 2.27 -5.26
C SER A 272 -14.65 3.39 -4.51
N TYR A 273 -13.33 3.29 -4.27
CA TYR A 273 -12.58 4.32 -3.55
C TYR A 273 -12.32 5.58 -4.36
N PHE A 274 -12.57 5.55 -5.66
CA PHE A 274 -12.50 6.73 -6.53
C PHE A 274 -13.87 7.28 -6.89
N ILE A 275 -14.95 6.79 -6.27
CA ILE A 275 -16.32 7.25 -6.51
C ILE A 275 -16.80 8.04 -5.29
N GLU A 276 -17.01 9.34 -5.48
CA GLU A 276 -17.51 10.25 -4.44
C GLU A 276 -18.79 10.93 -4.95
N ASP A 277 -19.85 10.97 -4.15
CA ASP A 277 -21.17 11.51 -4.56
C ASP A 277 -21.70 10.94 -5.89
N GLY A 278 -21.33 9.69 -6.21
CA GLY A 278 -21.67 9.04 -7.47
C GLY A 278 -20.90 9.54 -8.69
N GLN A 279 -19.85 10.34 -8.50
CA GLN A 279 -18.92 10.80 -9.53
C GLN A 279 -17.58 10.07 -9.43
N LEU A 280 -17.08 9.57 -10.56
CA LEU A 280 -15.73 9.02 -10.65
C LEU A 280 -14.70 10.16 -10.63
N LEU A 281 -13.74 10.13 -9.72
CA LEU A 281 -12.68 11.14 -9.59
C LEU A 281 -11.38 10.72 -10.28
N ALA A 282 -11.09 9.42 -10.31
CA ALA A 282 -9.89 8.88 -10.95
C ALA A 282 -10.18 7.52 -11.61
N VAL A 283 -9.44 7.20 -12.66
CA VAL A 283 -9.44 5.87 -13.29
C VAL A 283 -8.52 4.95 -12.48
N PRO A 284 -9.03 3.85 -11.87
CA PRO A 284 -8.18 2.94 -11.11
C PRO A 284 -7.07 2.35 -11.98
N SER A 285 -5.84 2.30 -11.45
CA SER A 285 -4.67 1.79 -12.15
C SER A 285 -4.27 0.44 -11.57
N PHE A 286 -3.74 0.45 -10.35
CA PHE A 286 -3.23 -0.73 -9.68
C PHE A 286 -3.52 -0.67 -8.18
N THR A 287 -3.42 -1.84 -7.56
CA THR A 287 -3.50 -1.98 -6.12
C THR A 287 -2.30 -2.76 -5.61
N TRP A 288 -1.79 -2.37 -4.44
CA TRP A 288 -0.74 -3.08 -3.72
C TRP A 288 -1.34 -3.66 -2.43
N THR A 289 -1.03 -4.93 -2.15
CA THR A 289 -1.34 -5.58 -0.87
C THR A 289 -0.10 -5.69 0.02
N GLN A 290 -0.22 -5.26 1.28
CA GLN A 290 0.85 -5.39 2.26
C GLN A 290 0.94 -6.83 2.76
N LEU A 291 2.14 -7.40 2.75
CA LEU A 291 2.47 -8.76 3.19
C LEU A 291 3.77 -8.73 4.00
N LEU A 292 4.05 -9.82 4.69
CA LEU A 292 5.34 -10.08 5.33
C LEU A 292 6.10 -11.16 4.56
N GLU A 293 7.38 -10.94 4.38
CA GLU A 293 8.36 -11.94 3.99
C GLU A 293 8.91 -12.61 5.26
N TYR A 294 9.26 -13.90 5.17
CA TYR A 294 9.89 -14.61 6.28
C TYR A 294 11.01 -15.55 5.85
N ASN A 295 11.99 -15.74 6.73
CA ASN A 295 13.12 -16.64 6.53
C ASN A 295 12.74 -18.07 6.93
N ARG A 296 12.46 -18.94 5.96
CA ARG A 296 12.03 -20.35 6.18
C ARG A 296 13.08 -21.15 6.97
N ASP A 297 14.36 -20.89 6.70
CA ASP A 297 15.47 -21.61 7.34
C ASP A 297 15.46 -21.38 8.86
N LEU A 298 15.20 -20.15 9.34
CA LEU A 298 15.11 -19.86 10.77
C LEU A 298 13.96 -20.60 11.47
N PHE A 299 12.81 -20.74 10.80
CA PHE A 299 11.69 -21.52 11.33
C PHE A 299 12.05 -23.01 11.38
N GLN A 300 12.70 -23.54 10.34
CA GLN A 300 13.15 -24.92 10.28
C GLN A 300 14.20 -25.22 11.37
N GLU A 301 15.18 -24.34 11.56
CA GLU A 301 16.25 -24.47 12.56
C GLU A 301 15.70 -24.41 13.99
N ALA A 302 14.72 -23.54 14.24
CA ALA A 302 14.01 -23.44 15.51
C ALA A 302 13.02 -24.61 15.73
N ASN A 303 12.82 -25.48 14.74
CA ASN A 303 11.81 -26.54 14.74
C ASN A 303 10.39 -25.99 15.04
N LEU A 304 10.10 -24.82 14.46
CA LEU A 304 8.81 -24.15 14.52
C LEU A 304 8.05 -24.38 13.21
N PRO A 305 6.71 -24.49 13.25
CA PRO A 305 5.93 -24.47 12.03
C PRO A 305 6.08 -23.11 11.35
N GLU A 306 6.08 -23.10 10.02
CA GLU A 306 5.99 -21.85 9.26
C GLU A 306 4.71 -21.07 9.66
N PRO A 307 4.73 -19.72 9.57
CA PRO A 307 3.56 -18.89 9.84
C PRO A 307 2.33 -19.32 9.02
N SER A 308 1.17 -19.48 9.67
CA SER A 308 -0.07 -19.78 8.96
C SER A 308 -0.71 -18.52 8.41
N LEU A 309 -1.53 -18.66 7.38
CA LEU A 309 -2.25 -17.52 6.78
C LEU A 309 -3.33 -16.92 7.71
N ASP A 310 -3.70 -17.60 8.79
CA ASP A 310 -4.69 -17.18 9.80
C ASP A 310 -4.08 -16.94 11.18
N TRP A 311 -2.76 -16.86 11.26
CA TRP A 311 -2.06 -16.59 12.50
C TRP A 311 -2.49 -15.27 13.13
N THR A 312 -2.60 -15.29 14.44
CA THR A 312 -3.03 -14.15 15.24
C THR A 312 -1.82 -13.40 15.79
N MET A 313 -2.04 -12.20 16.30
CA MET A 313 -1.00 -11.47 17.05
C MET A 313 -0.47 -12.25 18.26
N GLY A 314 -1.30 -13.12 18.84
CA GLY A 314 -0.87 -14.05 19.89
C GLY A 314 0.09 -15.12 19.39
N ASP A 315 -0.22 -15.73 18.24
CA ASP A 315 0.66 -16.71 17.59
C ASP A 315 1.99 -16.07 17.18
N PHE A 316 1.93 -14.86 16.60
CA PHE A 316 3.10 -14.06 16.28
C PHE A 316 4.00 -13.89 17.50
N LEU A 317 3.46 -13.44 18.64
CA LEU A 317 4.26 -13.22 19.85
C LEU A 317 4.83 -14.53 20.43
N GLU A 318 4.07 -15.62 20.42
CA GLU A 318 4.54 -16.92 20.92
C GLU A 318 5.74 -17.44 20.10
N ILE A 319 5.69 -17.28 18.78
CA ILE A 319 6.79 -17.60 17.87
C ILE A 319 7.94 -16.61 18.09
N ALA A 320 7.63 -15.32 18.22
CA ALA A 320 8.61 -14.25 18.39
C ALA A 320 9.54 -14.49 19.58
N LEU A 321 8.96 -14.91 20.70
CA LEU A 321 9.68 -15.20 21.94
C LEU A 321 10.56 -16.45 21.85
N GLN A 322 10.34 -17.33 20.86
CA GLN A 322 11.16 -18.52 20.63
C GLN A 322 12.30 -18.26 19.65
N ILE A 323 12.06 -17.45 18.61
CA ILE A 323 13.08 -17.10 17.61
C ILE A 323 14.05 -16.04 18.15
N THR A 324 13.56 -15.08 18.94
CA THR A 324 14.39 -13.98 19.43
C THR A 324 15.37 -14.48 20.47
N GLN A 325 16.64 -14.64 20.09
CA GLN A 325 17.69 -15.21 20.93
C GLN A 325 19.07 -14.64 20.58
N GLY A 326 20.02 -14.79 21.51
CA GLY A 326 21.38 -14.27 21.34
C GLY A 326 21.52 -12.81 21.78
N GLU A 327 22.72 -12.27 21.62
CA GLU A 327 23.08 -10.90 22.02
C GLU A 327 24.03 -10.27 20.99
N GLY A 328 24.05 -8.94 20.92
CA GLY A 328 24.97 -8.19 20.07
C GLY A 328 24.79 -8.51 18.58
N GLU A 329 25.89 -8.78 17.88
CA GLU A 329 25.89 -9.06 16.44
C GLU A 329 25.25 -10.40 16.09
N GLU A 330 25.21 -11.36 17.02
CA GLU A 330 24.63 -12.70 16.83
C GLU A 330 23.15 -12.77 17.25
N LYS A 331 22.55 -11.65 17.71
CA LYS A 331 21.14 -11.64 18.10
C LYS A 331 20.26 -11.87 16.87
N LEU A 332 19.38 -12.85 16.98
CA LEU A 332 18.27 -13.09 16.05
C LEU A 332 17.05 -12.30 16.53
N TYR A 333 16.34 -11.71 15.58
CA TYR A 333 15.12 -10.95 15.80
C TYR A 333 13.96 -11.66 15.10
N MET A 334 12.79 -11.65 15.73
CA MET A 334 11.58 -12.13 15.06
C MET A 334 11.21 -11.22 13.89
N TYR A 335 11.24 -9.91 14.11
CA TYR A 335 10.71 -8.93 13.17
C TYR A 335 11.73 -7.81 12.94
N SER A 336 11.69 -7.19 11.77
CA SER A 336 12.50 -6.01 11.49
C SER A 336 11.72 -5.09 10.57
N GLU A 337 11.80 -3.81 10.87
CA GLU A 337 11.31 -2.72 10.03
C GLU A 337 12.14 -1.47 10.35
N PHE A 338 12.50 -0.70 9.32
CA PHE A 338 13.27 0.55 9.48
C PHE A 338 12.40 1.74 9.92
N SER A 339 11.10 1.53 9.79
CA SER A 339 9.96 2.35 10.18
C SER A 339 9.51 2.31 11.64
N PRO A 340 9.22 3.42 12.36
CA PRO A 340 8.12 3.38 13.33
C PRO A 340 6.73 3.19 12.66
N TYR A 341 6.68 3.07 11.32
CA TYR A 341 5.48 2.95 10.47
C TYR A 341 4.71 1.62 10.58
N LEU A 342 5.00 0.80 11.60
CA LEU A 342 4.12 -0.31 12.04
C LEU A 342 2.65 0.10 12.15
N ILE A 343 2.41 1.41 12.38
CA ILE A 343 1.09 2.03 12.43
C ILE A 343 0.25 1.75 11.18
N ASN A 344 0.79 1.87 9.97
CA ASN A 344 0.00 1.69 8.75
C ASN A 344 -0.52 0.25 8.64
N PHE A 345 0.15 -0.69 9.29
CA PHE A 345 -0.16 -2.12 9.26
C PHE A 345 -1.02 -2.58 10.44
N GLY A 346 -0.90 -1.92 11.59
CA GLY A 346 -1.68 -2.26 12.80
C GLY A 346 -3.05 -1.60 12.87
N LEU A 347 -3.25 -0.49 12.18
CA LEU A 347 -4.53 0.21 12.19
C LEU A 347 -5.72 -0.67 11.75
N PRO A 348 -5.61 -1.47 10.67
CA PRO A 348 -6.64 -2.45 10.33
C PRO A 348 -6.82 -3.51 11.42
N SER A 349 -5.73 -4.10 11.92
CA SER A 349 -5.75 -5.22 12.87
C SER A 349 -6.29 -4.85 14.26
N PHE A 350 -6.15 -3.60 14.68
CA PHE A 350 -6.71 -3.11 15.96
C PHE A 350 -8.08 -2.45 15.80
N ASP A 351 -8.69 -2.48 14.60
CA ASP A 351 -9.99 -1.86 14.31
C ASP A 351 -10.02 -0.37 14.69
N VAL A 352 -8.91 0.33 14.41
CA VAL A 352 -8.82 1.78 14.65
C VAL A 352 -9.52 2.51 13.50
N GLU A 353 -10.78 2.89 13.73
CA GLU A 353 -11.57 3.71 12.79
C GLU A 353 -11.27 5.22 12.95
N TYR A 354 -11.14 5.95 11.84
CA TYR A 354 -11.15 7.42 11.84
C TYR A 354 -12.31 7.98 11.00
N ILE A 355 -13.14 8.77 11.68
CA ILE A 355 -14.11 9.78 11.21
C ILE A 355 -15.22 9.31 10.24
N ASP A 356 -16.45 9.42 10.73
CA ASP A 356 -17.67 9.62 9.95
C ASP A 356 -17.66 11.05 9.35
N ASN A 357 -17.37 11.19 8.06
CA ASN A 357 -17.39 12.47 7.33
C ASN A 357 -18.75 13.20 7.35
N SER A 358 -19.81 12.62 7.93
CA SER A 358 -21.12 13.28 8.07
C SER A 358 -21.20 14.28 9.24
N MET A 359 -20.21 14.31 10.14
CA MET A 359 -20.14 15.25 11.26
C MET A 359 -18.70 15.77 11.39
N ASP A 360 -18.47 17.09 11.23
CA ASP A 360 -17.17 17.82 11.28
C ASP A 360 -16.35 17.66 12.60
N ILE A 361 -16.28 16.47 13.20
CA ILE A 361 -15.60 16.19 14.47
C ILE A 361 -14.86 14.85 14.34
N PRO A 362 -13.51 14.85 14.39
CA PRO A 362 -12.74 13.63 14.45
C PRO A 362 -13.11 12.75 15.65
N THR A 363 -13.61 11.54 15.42
CA THR A 363 -13.76 10.53 16.47
C THR A 363 -12.56 9.60 16.42
N PHE A 364 -11.70 9.70 17.44
CA PHE A 364 -10.52 8.86 17.62
C PHE A 364 -10.89 7.72 18.57
N ASN A 365 -10.79 6.45 18.14
CA ASN A 365 -10.94 5.32 19.06
C ASN A 365 -9.70 5.20 19.96
N TYR A 366 -9.62 6.06 20.97
CA TYR A 366 -8.46 6.19 21.85
C TYR A 366 -8.06 4.87 22.53
N GLU A 367 -9.02 4.00 22.83
CA GLU A 367 -8.74 2.71 23.47
C GLU A 367 -8.01 1.77 22.51
N ALA A 368 -8.54 1.58 21.30
CA ALA A 368 -7.91 0.74 20.28
C ALA A 368 -6.53 1.28 19.86
N THR A 369 -6.40 2.60 19.71
CA THR A 369 -5.11 3.19 19.37
C THR A 369 -4.08 3.06 20.49
N VAL A 370 -4.48 3.21 21.75
CA VAL A 370 -3.57 2.97 22.89
C VAL A 370 -3.12 1.51 22.92
N GLU A 371 -4.03 0.57 22.68
CA GLU A 371 -3.71 -0.86 22.61
C GLU A 371 -2.68 -1.15 21.51
N MET A 372 -2.92 -0.63 20.31
CA MET A 372 -2.00 -0.75 19.17
C MET A 372 -0.61 -0.18 19.47
N LEU A 373 -0.54 1.09 19.92
CA LEU A 373 0.74 1.76 20.19
C LEU A 373 1.51 1.06 21.32
N THR A 374 0.80 0.56 22.33
CA THR A 374 1.40 -0.23 23.43
C THR A 374 1.98 -1.54 22.89
N TRP A 375 1.21 -2.28 22.08
CA TRP A 375 1.66 -3.55 21.51
C TRP A 375 2.97 -3.40 20.74
N TYR A 376 3.04 -2.46 19.79
CA TYR A 376 4.25 -2.27 18.99
C TYR A 376 5.43 -1.75 19.80
N THR A 377 5.17 -0.94 20.82
CA THR A 377 6.22 -0.50 21.74
C THR A 377 6.77 -1.65 22.56
N ASP A 378 5.91 -2.55 23.02
CA ASP A 378 6.33 -3.72 23.78
C ASP A 378 7.16 -4.69 22.92
N LEU A 379 6.87 -4.83 21.62
CA LEU A 379 7.72 -5.62 20.71
C LEU A 379 9.17 -5.11 20.67
N ILE A 380 9.36 -3.79 20.78
CA ILE A 380 10.69 -3.16 20.74
C ILE A 380 11.34 -3.15 22.14
N ARG A 381 10.62 -2.71 23.16
CA ARG A 381 11.20 -2.38 24.48
C ARG A 381 11.06 -3.48 25.53
N LEU A 382 9.98 -4.26 25.49
CA LEU A 382 9.70 -5.27 26.50
C LEU A 382 10.17 -6.65 26.06
N TYR A 383 9.76 -7.06 24.86
CA TYR A 383 10.08 -8.36 24.30
C TYR A 383 11.36 -8.33 23.45
N GLU A 384 11.78 -7.14 23.00
CA GLU A 384 12.97 -6.91 22.16
C GLU A 384 13.06 -7.83 20.94
N VAL A 385 11.90 -8.13 20.34
CA VAL A 385 11.76 -9.04 19.19
C VAL A 385 11.95 -8.31 17.85
N GLN A 386 11.95 -6.97 17.88
CA GLN A 386 12.27 -6.11 16.75
C GLN A 386 13.67 -5.53 16.88
N THR A 387 14.31 -5.27 15.73
CA THR A 387 15.55 -4.50 15.67
C THR A 387 15.37 -3.11 16.31
N PRO A 388 16.36 -2.60 17.08
CA PRO A 388 16.22 -1.30 17.73
C PRO A 388 15.97 -0.16 16.73
N LEU A 389 14.94 0.64 16.98
CA LEU A 389 14.74 1.91 16.28
C LEU A 389 15.45 3.04 17.04
N ILE A 390 16.20 3.87 16.32
CA ILE A 390 16.85 5.07 16.85
C ILE A 390 16.38 6.32 16.08
N ASP A 391 16.64 7.50 16.65
CA ASP A 391 16.38 8.81 16.01
C ASP A 391 17.39 9.11 14.87
N ASP A 392 17.50 8.17 13.93
CA ASP A 392 18.24 8.28 12.68
C ASP A 392 17.64 7.30 11.64
N PRO A 393 16.74 7.78 10.75
CA PRO A 393 16.09 6.94 9.75
C PRO A 393 17.06 6.24 8.79
N ILE A 394 18.21 6.86 8.49
CA ILE A 394 19.21 6.30 7.58
C ILE A 394 19.90 5.11 8.24
N GLN A 395 20.23 5.23 9.53
CA GLN A 395 20.79 4.12 10.29
C GLN A 395 19.78 2.99 10.50
N ASN A 396 18.50 3.31 10.76
CA ASN A 396 17.44 2.29 10.86
C ASN A 396 17.32 1.50 9.55
N SER A 397 17.29 2.18 8.40
CA SER A 397 17.26 1.54 7.08
C SER A 397 18.49 0.66 6.84
N THR A 398 19.68 1.15 7.16
CA THR A 398 20.92 0.37 7.01
C THR A 398 20.93 -0.88 7.90
N GLN A 399 20.47 -0.76 9.14
CA GLN A 399 20.37 -1.88 10.08
C GLN A 399 19.35 -2.92 9.61
N PHE A 400 18.18 -2.48 9.19
CA PHE A 400 17.11 -3.32 8.64
C PHE A 400 17.61 -4.16 7.46
N GLU A 401 18.17 -3.50 6.43
CA GLU A 401 18.72 -4.18 5.24
C GLU A 401 19.83 -5.19 5.60
N THR A 402 20.72 -4.80 6.52
CA THR A 402 21.84 -5.65 6.95
C THR A 402 21.36 -6.87 7.72
N ALA A 403 20.41 -6.68 8.65
CA ALA A 403 19.89 -7.76 9.47
C ALA A 403 19.15 -8.82 8.64
N ILE A 404 18.41 -8.41 7.59
CA ILE A 404 17.79 -9.33 6.63
C ILE A 404 18.89 -10.09 5.86
N ARG A 405 19.85 -9.37 5.26
CA ARG A 405 20.90 -9.99 4.44
C ARG A 405 21.74 -11.00 5.22
N ASP A 406 22.01 -10.72 6.49
CA ASP A 406 22.77 -11.60 7.38
C ASP A 406 21.95 -12.81 7.88
N GLY A 407 20.65 -12.90 7.53
CA GLY A 407 19.76 -13.96 8.01
C GLY A 407 19.44 -13.85 9.50
N ARG A 408 19.51 -12.65 10.08
CA ARG A 408 19.30 -12.40 11.52
C ARG A 408 17.87 -11.98 11.87
N VAL A 409 16.98 -11.97 10.89
CA VAL A 409 15.57 -11.58 11.04
C VAL A 409 14.70 -12.69 10.50
N ALA A 410 13.65 -13.06 11.23
CA ALA A 410 12.69 -14.05 10.77
C ALA A 410 11.58 -13.49 9.90
N LEU A 411 11.11 -12.26 10.12
CA LEU A 411 10.05 -11.59 9.36
C LEU A 411 10.35 -10.12 9.06
N TRP A 412 9.95 -9.66 7.87
CA TRP A 412 10.08 -8.25 7.47
C TRP A 412 9.03 -7.90 6.39
N PRO A 413 8.76 -6.61 6.12
CA PRO A 413 7.78 -6.21 5.11
C PRO A 413 8.17 -6.65 3.68
N PHE A 414 7.19 -7.18 2.95
CA PHE A 414 7.30 -7.41 1.51
C PHE A 414 7.32 -6.05 0.77
N PRO A 415 8.21 -5.88 -0.23
CA PRO A 415 8.96 -6.89 -0.98
C PRO A 415 10.48 -6.73 -0.82
N GLU A 416 10.95 -6.49 0.41
CA GLU A 416 12.33 -6.06 0.65
C GLU A 416 13.37 -7.05 0.11
N SER A 417 13.10 -8.35 0.13
CA SER A 417 14.02 -9.37 -0.37
C SER A 417 14.43 -9.11 -1.82
N SER A 418 13.45 -8.84 -2.69
CA SER A 418 13.69 -8.59 -4.12
C SER A 418 14.53 -7.31 -4.32
N ILE A 419 14.25 -6.27 -3.53
CA ILE A 419 14.97 -4.99 -3.54
C ILE A 419 16.44 -5.21 -3.14
N LEU A 420 16.68 -5.99 -2.09
CA LEU A 420 18.02 -6.30 -1.59
C LEU A 420 18.85 -7.11 -2.58
N GLU A 421 18.25 -8.13 -3.20
CA GLU A 421 18.92 -8.96 -4.21
C GLU A 421 19.29 -8.15 -5.44
N GLN A 422 18.42 -7.24 -5.89
CA GLN A 422 18.71 -6.34 -6.99
C GLN A 422 19.85 -5.37 -6.66
N LYS A 423 19.78 -4.70 -5.50
CA LYS A 423 20.81 -3.75 -5.05
C LYS A 423 22.19 -4.41 -4.94
N SER A 424 22.24 -5.65 -4.46
CA SER A 424 23.48 -6.38 -4.22
C SER A 424 23.98 -7.19 -5.44
N GLY A 425 23.08 -7.55 -6.36
CA GLY A 425 23.34 -8.47 -7.46
C GLY A 425 23.51 -9.94 -7.01
N THR A 426 23.11 -10.26 -5.78
CA THR A 426 23.26 -11.59 -5.18
C THR A 426 21.98 -12.00 -4.47
N ALA A 427 21.57 -13.26 -4.64
CA ALA A 427 20.44 -13.82 -3.93
C ALA A 427 20.67 -13.86 -2.41
N LEU A 428 19.60 -13.84 -1.63
CA LEU A 428 19.66 -14.09 -0.19
C LEU A 428 20.16 -15.51 0.08
N GLY A 429 20.84 -15.69 1.22
CA GLY A 429 21.49 -16.95 1.58
C GLY A 429 20.55 -18.03 2.16
N PHE A 430 19.24 -17.79 2.15
CA PHE A 430 18.19 -18.58 2.80
C PHE A 430 16.91 -18.55 1.97
N GLU A 431 15.99 -19.48 2.21
CA GLU A 431 14.69 -19.50 1.52
C GLU A 431 13.71 -18.49 2.12
N VAL A 432 13.09 -17.67 1.26
CA VAL A 432 12.07 -16.68 1.66
C VAL A 432 10.67 -17.22 1.40
N GLY A 433 9.79 -17.11 2.40
CA GLY A 433 8.36 -17.33 2.27
C GLY A 433 7.56 -16.03 2.42
N LEU A 434 6.26 -16.09 2.14
CA LEU A 434 5.33 -14.96 2.26
C LEU A 434 4.16 -15.33 3.17
N VAL A 435 3.71 -14.37 3.97
CA VAL A 435 2.57 -14.52 4.88
C VAL A 435 1.84 -13.17 5.02
N PRO A 436 0.51 -13.13 5.20
CA PRO A 436 -0.18 -11.91 5.58
C PRO A 436 0.27 -11.40 6.95
N TYR A 437 -0.04 -10.14 7.26
CA TYR A 437 0.07 -9.64 8.64
C TYR A 437 -0.84 -10.45 9.58
N PRO A 438 -0.44 -10.64 10.85
CA PRO A 438 -1.22 -11.42 11.80
C PRO A 438 -2.56 -10.74 12.13
N LEU A 439 -3.62 -11.54 12.27
CA LEU A 439 -4.95 -11.07 12.62
C LEU A 439 -4.95 -10.45 14.02
N GLY A 440 -5.50 -9.25 14.13
CA GLY A 440 -5.58 -8.58 15.41
C GLY A 440 -6.75 -9.02 16.29
N PRO A 441 -6.94 -8.40 17.46
CA PRO A 441 -7.86 -8.88 18.51
C PRO A 441 -9.32 -9.03 18.08
N SER A 442 -9.74 -8.27 17.06
CA SER A 442 -11.09 -8.31 16.48
C SER A 442 -11.23 -9.26 15.29
N GLY A 443 -10.15 -9.96 14.89
CA GLY A 443 -10.10 -10.80 13.70
C GLY A 443 -10.07 -10.00 12.40
N SER A 444 -9.48 -8.80 12.45
CA SER A 444 -9.33 -7.84 11.35
C SER A 444 -7.95 -7.85 10.71
#